data_AF-A0A136PKX6-F1
#
_entry.id   AF-A0A136PKX6-F1
#
_cell.length_a   1.000
_cell.length_b   1.000
_cell.length_c   1.000
_cell.angle_alpha   90.00
_cell.angle_beta   90.00
_cell.angle_gamma   90.00
#
_symmetry.space_group_name_H-M   'P 1'
#
loop_
_entity.id
_entity.type
_entity.pdbx_description
1 polymer ?
#
loop_
_entity_poly.entity_id
_entity_poly.type
_entity_poly.pdbx_seq_one_letter_code
_entity_poly.pdbx_strand_id
1 'polypeptide(L)'
;MSSEEKRSWVYLVVGVGVAAVYLVTVLSKLPGADVTRIAYVRPMLVAIGAGIGLGIVASIAAAIASPRGEAGRTDERDRQIHRRGEYVGFYVMSVAATVPLALAMAEAAHFWIANALYLAFVLAMVASSTTKIVSYRRGF
;
A
#
# COMPACT_ATOMS: atom_id res chain seq x y z
N MET A 1 15.48 9.67 -12.86
CA MET A 1 14.83 9.01 -11.71
C MET A 1 15.74 7.89 -11.26
N SER A 2 16.10 7.86 -9.97
CA SER A 2 16.87 6.75 -9.40
C SER A 2 16.06 5.45 -9.48
N SER A 3 16.74 4.30 -9.45
CA SER A 3 16.09 2.97 -9.41
C SER A 3 15.12 2.86 -8.22
N GLU A 4 15.49 3.42 -7.07
CA GLU A 4 14.68 3.51 -5.85
C GLU A 4 13.44 4.40 -6.01
N GLU A 5 13.56 5.56 -6.68
CA GLU A 5 12.41 6.42 -7.00
C GLU A 5 11.44 5.69 -7.94
N LYS A 6 11.95 5.04 -8.99
CA LYS A 6 11.14 4.23 -9.92
C LYS A 6 10.40 3.12 -9.17
N ARG A 7 11.08 2.40 -8.27
CA ARG A 7 10.45 1.35 -7.45
C ARG A 7 9.33 1.90 -6.57
N SER A 8 9.54 3.06 -5.95
CA SER A 8 8.52 3.73 -5.13
C SER A 8 7.29 4.11 -5.95
N TRP A 9 7.46 4.59 -7.19
CA TRP A 9 6.35 4.86 -8.10
C TRP A 9 5.60 3.60 -8.50
N VAL A 10 6.31 2.53 -8.87
CA VAL A 10 5.66 1.27 -9.26
C VAL A 10 4.86 0.71 -8.09
N TYR A 11 5.43 0.71 -6.89
CA TYR A 11 4.74 0.25 -5.69
C TYR A 11 3.48 1.08 -5.40
N LEU A 12 3.57 2.41 -5.51
CA LEU A 12 2.42 3.31 -5.35
C LEU A 12 1.32 3.02 -6.37
N VAL A 13 1.65 2.98 -7.67
CA VAL A 13 0.67 2.79 -8.75
C VAL A 13 0.01 1.42 -8.65
N VAL A 14 0.80 0.36 -8.47
CA VAL A 14 0.30 -1.00 -8.32
C VAL A 14 -0.58 -1.12 -7.08
N GLY A 15 -0.10 -0.63 -5.93
CA GLY A 15 -0.81 -0.71 -4.67
C GLY A 15 -2.15 0.04 -4.71
N VAL A 16 -2.16 1.27 -5.23
CA VAL A 16 -3.38 2.07 -5.40
C VAL A 16 -4.33 1.42 -6.41
N GLY A 17 -3.81 0.91 -7.54
CA GLY A 17 -4.63 0.24 -8.56
C GLY A 17 -5.32 -1.02 -8.02
N VAL A 18 -4.58 -1.89 -7.31
CA VAL A 18 -5.13 -3.09 -6.69
C VAL A 18 -6.16 -2.74 -5.63
N ALA A 19 -5.87 -1.76 -4.78
CA ALA A 19 -6.80 -1.29 -3.75
C ALA A 19 -8.08 -0.70 -4.36
N ALA A 20 -7.95 0.11 -5.41
CA ALA A 20 -9.09 0.71 -6.10
C ALA A 20 -9.98 -0.36 -6.75
N VAL A 21 -9.40 -1.33 -7.45
CA VAL A 21 -10.14 -2.44 -8.05
C VAL A 21 -10.89 -3.24 -6.98
N TYR A 22 -10.24 -3.55 -5.87
CA TYR A 22 -10.88 -4.24 -4.75
C TYR A 22 -12.05 -3.44 -4.17
N LEU A 23 -11.81 -2.17 -3.83
CA LEU A 23 -12.83 -1.30 -3.22
C LEU A 23 -14.03 -1.11 -4.15
N VAL A 24 -13.81 -0.86 -5.45
CA VAL A 24 -14.90 -0.76 -6.43
C VAL A 24 -15.68 -2.08 -6.52
N THR A 25 -15.00 -3.22 -6.56
CA THR A 25 -15.64 -4.54 -6.65
C THR A 25 -16.47 -4.88 -5.41
N VAL A 26 -16.05 -4.45 -4.23
CA VAL A 26 -16.75 -4.74 -2.97
C VAL A 26 -17.83 -3.70 -2.68
N LEU A 27 -17.54 -2.41 -2.82
CA LEU A 27 -18.48 -1.32 -2.52
C LEU A 27 -19.62 -1.23 -3.55
N SER A 28 -19.40 -1.64 -4.80
CA SER A 28 -20.49 -1.75 -5.80
C SER A 28 -21.58 -2.74 -5.40
N LYS A 29 -21.32 -3.64 -4.44
CA LYS A 29 -22.29 -4.61 -3.92
C LYS A 29 -23.08 -4.09 -2.72
N LEU A 30 -22.77 -2.91 -2.19
CA LEU A 30 -23.48 -2.31 -1.05
C LEU A 30 -24.93 -1.91 -1.37
N PRO A 31 -25.28 -1.37 -2.56
CA PRO A 31 -26.65 -0.95 -2.83
C PRO A 31 -27.62 -2.14 -2.75
N GLY A 32 -28.51 -2.13 -1.75
CA GLY A 32 -29.57 -3.13 -1.59
C GLY A 32 -29.13 -4.47 -0.99
N ALA A 33 -27.87 -4.64 -0.59
CA ALA A 33 -27.39 -5.87 0.04
C ALA A 33 -27.15 -5.69 1.54
N ASP A 34 -27.45 -6.74 2.31
CA ASP A 34 -27.02 -6.84 3.71
C ASP A 34 -25.49 -7.01 3.73
N VAL A 35 -24.82 -6.09 4.42
CA VAL A 35 -23.36 -6.03 4.55
C VAL A 35 -22.78 -7.34 5.12
N THR A 36 -23.54 -8.05 5.94
CA THR A 36 -23.13 -9.35 6.52
C THR A 36 -23.07 -10.48 5.50
N ARG A 37 -23.75 -10.34 4.35
CA ARG A 37 -23.79 -11.34 3.28
C ARG A 37 -22.79 -11.06 2.16
N ILE A 38 -22.16 -9.89 2.16
CA ILE A 38 -21.19 -9.53 1.12
C ILE A 38 -19.94 -10.38 1.30
N ALA A 39 -19.66 -11.24 0.33
CA ALA A 39 -18.46 -12.08 0.31
C ALA A 39 -17.20 -11.27 -0.02
N TYR A 40 -16.68 -10.51 0.94
CA TYR A 40 -15.50 -9.66 0.80
C TYR A 40 -14.17 -10.41 0.98
N VAL A 41 -14.17 -11.52 1.73
CA VAL A 41 -12.95 -12.26 2.13
C VAL A 41 -12.13 -12.72 0.93
N ARG A 42 -12.75 -13.44 -0.03
CA ARG A 42 -12.04 -13.93 -1.23
C ARG A 42 -11.45 -12.78 -2.06
N PRO A 43 -12.22 -11.75 -2.46
CA PRO A 43 -11.68 -10.57 -3.13
C PRO A 43 -10.53 -9.89 -2.37
N MET A 44 -10.64 -9.78 -1.04
CA MET A 44 -9.63 -9.13 -0.20
C MET A 44 -8.32 -9.91 -0.20
N LEU A 45 -8.40 -11.25 -0.04
CA LEU A 45 -7.22 -12.11 -0.11
C LEU A 45 -6.57 -12.08 -1.49
N VAL A 46 -7.36 -12.06 -2.57
CA VAL A 46 -6.85 -11.89 -3.93
C VAL A 46 -6.15 -10.54 -4.07
N ALA A 47 -6.72 -9.45 -3.55
CA ALA A 47 -6.11 -8.13 -3.61
C ALA A 47 -4.79 -8.07 -2.82
N ILE A 48 -4.75 -8.63 -1.62
CA ILE A 48 -3.52 -8.72 -0.82
C ILE A 48 -2.46 -9.54 -1.56
N GLY A 49 -2.82 -10.74 -2.03
CA GLY A 49 -1.93 -11.62 -2.77
C GLY A 49 -1.42 -10.99 -4.07
N ALA A 50 -2.30 -10.32 -4.82
CA ALA A 50 -1.94 -9.60 -6.04
C ALA A 50 -1.02 -8.41 -5.73
N GLY A 51 -1.29 -7.63 -4.68
CA GLY A 51 -0.43 -6.52 -4.27
C GLY A 51 0.98 -6.98 -3.91
N ILE A 52 1.10 -8.06 -3.13
CA ILE A 52 2.39 -8.67 -2.77
C ILE A 52 3.08 -9.22 -4.02
N GLY A 53 2.39 -10.05 -4.81
CA GLY A 53 2.94 -10.68 -6.00
C GLY A 53 3.40 -9.68 -7.06
N LEU A 54 2.57 -8.68 -7.38
CA LEU A 54 2.92 -7.61 -8.31
C LEU A 54 4.08 -6.77 -7.78
N GLY A 55 4.14 -6.51 -6.47
CA GLY A 55 5.28 -5.81 -5.85
C GLY A 55 6.60 -6.57 -6.00
N ILE A 56 6.57 -7.89 -5.82
CA ILE A 56 7.74 -8.77 -6.01
C ILE A 56 8.16 -8.77 -7.49
N VAL A 57 7.21 -9.03 -8.41
CA VAL A 57 7.48 -9.06 -9.86
C VAL A 57 8.02 -7.72 -10.35
N ALA A 58 7.44 -6.61 -9.91
CA ALA A 58 7.92 -5.27 -10.22
C ALA A 58 9.35 -5.03 -9.74
N SER A 59 9.67 -5.48 -8.53
CA SER A 59 11.01 -5.33 -7.97
C SER A 59 12.05 -6.15 -8.75
N ILE A 60 11.70 -7.38 -9.14
CA ILE A 60 12.54 -8.23 -9.97
C ILE A 60 12.73 -7.62 -11.36
N ALA A 61 11.65 -7.18 -12.01
CA ALA A 61 11.71 -6.55 -13.33
C ALA A 61 12.58 -5.27 -13.31
N ALA A 62 12.44 -4.44 -12.27
CA ALA A 62 13.27 -3.26 -12.08
C ALA A 62 14.75 -3.61 -11.89
N ALA A 63 15.06 -4.69 -11.17
CA ALA A 63 16.43 -5.17 -10.99
C ALA A 63 17.04 -5.67 -12.31
N ILE A 64 16.30 -6.43 -13.11
CA ILE A 64 16.75 -6.94 -14.41
C ILE A 64 16.97 -5.80 -15.42
N ALA A 65 16.10 -4.79 -15.41
CA ALA A 65 16.17 -3.65 -16.34
C ALA A 65 17.25 -2.62 -15.95
N SER A 66 17.87 -2.74 -14.77
CA SER A 66 18.91 -1.81 -14.32
C SER A 66 20.27 -2.17 -14.94
N PRO A 67 21.02 -1.22 -15.54
CA PRO A 67 22.33 -1.48 -16.12
C PRO A 67 23.29 -2.10 -15.09
N ARG A 68 24.05 -3.12 -15.52
CA ARG A 68 25.11 -3.79 -14.73
C ARG A 68 26.22 -2.78 -14.40
N GLY A 69 26.03 -2.02 -13.33
CA GLY A 69 26.97 -0.97 -12.87
C GLY A 69 26.40 -0.09 -11.75
N GLU A 70 25.07 0.04 -11.69
CA GLU A 70 24.36 0.77 -10.62
C GLU A 70 23.75 -0.18 -9.57
N ALA A 71 23.72 -1.49 -9.86
CA ALA A 71 23.24 -2.53 -8.95
C ALA A 71 24.21 -2.72 -7.79
N GLY A 72 23.97 -2.01 -6.67
CA GLY A 72 24.65 -2.25 -5.39
C GLY A 72 25.13 -1.01 -4.63
N ARG A 73 25.09 0.18 -5.22
CA ARG A 73 25.44 1.42 -4.50
C ARG A 73 24.17 2.08 -3.97
N THR A 74 23.62 1.50 -2.90
CA THR A 74 22.67 2.23 -2.05
C THR A 74 23.45 3.33 -1.34
N ASP A 75 23.21 4.58 -1.71
CA ASP A 75 23.84 5.71 -1.05
C ASP A 75 23.24 5.89 0.36
N GLU A 76 23.95 6.57 1.25
CA GLU A 76 23.43 6.97 2.56
C GLU A 76 22.13 7.78 2.41
N ARG A 77 22.03 8.57 1.33
CA ARG A 77 20.81 9.29 0.97
C ARG A 77 19.62 8.36 0.73
N ASP A 78 19.81 7.26 -0.01
CA ASP A 78 18.72 6.31 -0.27
C ASP A 78 18.25 5.62 1.01
N ARG A 79 19.17 5.27 1.90
CA ARG A 79 18.84 4.70 3.21
C ARG A 79 18.04 5.67 4.07
N GLN A 80 18.43 6.95 4.08
CA GLN A 80 17.73 7.99 4.83
C GLN A 80 16.33 8.24 4.26
N ILE A 81 16.19 8.33 2.94
CA ILE A 81 14.88 8.49 2.27
C ILE A 81 13.97 7.29 2.56
N HIS A 82 14.51 6.07 2.44
CA HIS A 82 13.76 4.86 2.74
C HIS A 82 13.25 4.88 4.18
N ARG A 83 14.14 5.13 5.15
CA ARG A 83 13.81 5.20 6.57
C ARG A 83 12.77 6.27 6.88
N ARG A 84 12.88 7.46 6.28
CA ARG A 84 11.88 8.53 6.43
C ARG A 84 10.51 8.07 5.93
N GLY A 85 10.46 7.44 4.76
CA GLY A 85 9.22 6.90 4.21
C GLY A 85 8.59 5.84 5.11
N GLU A 86 9.40 4.93 5.65
CA GLU A 86 8.92 3.91 6.60
C GLU A 86 8.37 4.54 7.90
N TYR A 87 9.03 5.56 8.45
CA TYR A 87 8.50 6.25 9.64
C TYR A 87 7.16 6.94 9.35
N VAL A 88 7.04 7.66 8.24
CA VAL A 88 5.77 8.31 7.87
C VAL A 88 4.68 7.25 7.65
N GLY A 89 4.98 6.16 6.94
CA GLY A 89 4.04 5.06 6.75
C GLY A 89 3.60 4.43 8.07
N PHE A 90 4.55 4.18 8.98
CA PHE A 90 4.27 3.65 10.31
C PHE A 90 3.34 4.57 11.11
N TYR A 91 3.65 5.87 11.19
CA TYR A 91 2.79 6.82 11.92
C TYR A 91 1.38 6.90 11.33
N VAL A 92 1.27 6.94 10.00
CA VAL A 92 -0.03 6.92 9.32
C VAL A 92 -0.80 5.64 9.66
N MET A 93 -0.13 4.47 9.63
CA MET A 93 -0.75 3.20 10.02
C MET A 93 -1.18 3.21 11.49
N SER A 94 -0.34 3.68 12.41
CA SER A 94 -0.65 3.72 13.84
C SER A 94 -1.90 4.55 14.14
N VAL A 95 -2.02 5.71 13.49
CA VAL A 95 -3.21 6.57 13.62
C VAL A 95 -4.41 5.94 12.92
N ALA A 96 -4.25 5.43 11.69
CA ALA A 96 -5.36 4.84 10.95
C ALA A 96 -5.91 3.55 11.59
N ALA A 97 -5.07 2.78 12.28
CA ALA A 97 -5.44 1.54 12.97
C ALA A 97 -6.38 1.77 14.16
N THR A 98 -6.52 3.00 14.67
CA THR A 98 -7.50 3.30 15.72
C THR A 98 -8.94 3.15 15.22
N VAL A 99 -9.17 3.33 13.91
CA VAL A 99 -10.51 3.23 13.30
C VAL A 99 -11.05 1.79 13.35
N PRO A 100 -10.38 0.75 12.81
CA PRO A 100 -10.86 -0.63 12.93
C PRO A 100 -10.91 -1.10 14.39
N LEU A 101 -10.05 -0.58 15.28
CA LEU A 101 -10.12 -0.87 16.71
C LEU A 101 -11.42 -0.32 17.33
N ALA A 102 -11.77 0.93 17.04
CA ALA A 102 -13.02 1.54 17.49
C ALA A 102 -14.24 0.80 16.92
N LEU A 103 -14.18 0.38 15.63
CA LEU A 103 -15.24 -0.43 15.02
C LEU A 103 -15.39 -1.80 15.70
N ALA A 104 -14.29 -2.43 16.10
CA ALA A 104 -14.33 -3.69 16.84
C ALA A 104 -14.94 -3.52 18.24
N MET A 105 -14.60 -2.44 18.95
CA MET A 105 -15.19 -2.11 20.25
C MET A 105 -16.70 -1.80 20.16
N ALA A 106 -17.15 -1.27 19.01
CA ALA A 106 -18.55 -0.99 18.73
C ALA A 106 -19.32 -2.21 18.19
N GLU A 107 -18.71 -3.40 18.17
CA GLU A 107 -19.30 -4.64 17.61
C GLU A 107 -19.82 -4.46 16.19
N ALA A 108 -19.17 -3.58 15.40
CA ALA A 108 -19.54 -3.36 14.02
C ALA A 108 -19.36 -4.64 13.19
N ALA A 109 -20.12 -4.76 12.09
CA ALA A 109 -20.00 -5.91 11.21
C ALA A 109 -18.54 -6.12 10.77
N HIS A 110 -18.07 -7.37 10.80
CA HIS A 110 -16.71 -7.78 10.40
C HIS A 110 -16.26 -7.18 9.06
N PHE A 111 -17.20 -6.99 8.14
CA PHE A 111 -16.99 -6.27 6.89
C PHE A 111 -16.36 -4.89 7.08
N TRP A 112 -16.90 -4.05 7.96
CA TRP A 112 -16.40 -2.70 8.18
C TRP A 112 -15.03 -2.70 8.83
N ILE A 113 -14.84 -3.57 9.82
CA ILE A 113 -13.56 -3.74 10.52
C ILE A 113 -12.46 -4.13 9.52
N ALA A 114 -12.71 -5.15 8.69
CA ALA A 114 -11.74 -5.64 7.72
C ALA A 114 -11.42 -4.60 6.63
N ASN A 115 -12.43 -3.93 6.08
CA ASN A 115 -12.22 -2.91 5.05
C ASN A 115 -11.54 -1.65 5.61
N ALA A 116 -11.86 -1.24 6.83
CA ALA A 116 -11.19 -0.12 7.50
C ALA A 116 -9.71 -0.43 7.75
N LEU A 117 -9.40 -1.65 8.20
CA LEU A 117 -8.01 -2.08 8.40
C LEU A 117 -7.26 -2.19 7.07
N TYR A 118 -7.89 -2.75 6.03
CA TYR A 118 -7.32 -2.77 4.67
C TYR A 118 -7.00 -1.35 4.18
N LEU A 119 -7.94 -0.41 4.35
CA LEU A 119 -7.75 0.98 3.97
C LEU A 119 -6.60 1.63 4.76
N ALA A 120 -6.46 1.35 6.05
CA ALA A 120 -5.34 1.83 6.86
C ALA A 120 -3.98 1.38 6.28
N PHE A 121 -3.85 0.11 5.88
CA PHE A 121 -2.64 -0.38 5.20
C PHE A 121 -2.38 0.34 3.87
N VAL A 122 -3.43 0.56 3.06
CA VAL A 122 -3.31 1.27 1.79
C VAL A 122 -2.85 2.72 2.01
N LEU A 123 -3.44 3.43 2.98
CA LEU A 123 -3.08 4.81 3.32
C LEU A 123 -1.62 4.91 3.79
N ALA A 124 -1.18 3.99 4.65
CA ALA A 124 0.20 3.92 5.11
C ALA A 124 1.19 3.69 3.97
N MET A 125 0.86 2.76 3.06
CA MET A 125 1.65 2.49 1.86
C MET A 125 1.74 3.72 0.93
N VAL A 126 0.61 4.40 0.70
CA VAL A 126 0.57 5.63 -0.12
C VAL A 126 1.40 6.74 0.51
N ALA A 127 1.29 6.94 1.83
CA ALA A 127 2.04 7.95 2.55
C ALA A 127 3.56 7.67 2.53
N SER A 128 3.97 6.42 2.77
CA SER A 128 5.38 6.00 2.67
C SER A 128 5.94 6.24 1.27
N SER A 129 5.22 5.78 0.24
CA SER A 129 5.67 5.90 -1.15
C SER A 129 5.72 7.35 -1.63
N THR A 130 4.69 8.14 -1.31
CA THR A 130 4.65 9.58 -1.63
C THR A 130 5.78 10.33 -0.95
N THR A 131 6.07 10.04 0.32
CA THR A 131 7.18 10.66 1.05
C THR A 131 8.52 10.36 0.40
N LYS A 132 8.75 9.12 -0.03
CA LYS A 132 9.97 8.73 -0.75
C LYS A 132 10.10 9.50 -2.06
N ILE A 133 9.04 9.52 -2.87
CA ILE A 133 9.00 10.23 -4.16
C ILE A 133 9.26 11.73 -3.98
N VAL A 134 8.60 12.38 -3.02
CA VAL A 134 8.79 13.81 -2.75
C VAL A 134 10.22 14.09 -2.30
N SER A 135 10.80 13.24 -1.45
CA SER A 135 12.19 13.40 -0.98
C SER A 135 13.22 13.20 -2.10
N TYR A 136 12.94 12.34 -3.09
CA TYR A 136 13.77 12.22 -4.28
C TYR A 136 13.71 13.48 -5.16
N ARG A 137 12.52 14.05 -5.34
CA ARG A 137 12.29 15.18 -6.27
C ARG A 137 12.67 16.55 -5.72
N ARG A 138 12.35 16.82 -4.45
CA ARG A 138 12.56 18.14 -3.85
C ARG A 138 13.88 18.28 -3.13
N GLY A 139 14.63 17.17 -2.98
CA GLY A 139 15.71 17.10 -2.02
C GLY A 139 15.16 17.02 -0.60
N PHE A 140 15.97 16.48 0.30
CA PHE A 140 15.80 16.69 1.74
C PHE A 140 16.74 17.81 2.13
#